data_AF-A0A5C1A7Y7-F1
#
_entry.id   AF-A0A5C1A7Y7-F1
#
_cell.length_a   1.000
_cell.length_b   1.000
_cell.length_c   1.000
_cell.angle_alpha   90.00
_cell.angle_beta   90.00
_cell.angle_gamma   90.00
#
_symmetry.space_group_name_H-M   'P 1'
#
loop_
_entity.id
_entity.type
_entity.pdbx_description
1 polymer ?
#
loop_
_entity_poly.entity_id
_entity_poly.type
_entity_poly.pdbx_seq_one_letter_code
_entity_poly.pdbx_strand_id
1 'polypeptide(L)'
;MEQPQPLADVVHSKSWQRIVAVLLVGVAFAFHQGVIDLVRVWATQADYSHGFLVPFVAAYLLYLRRHQFPPLIEWPEPWGLAPLIAGVTISTFASTYNYAKEFGQGIGLILALTGVVLIVLGRPGLRWAWPGLAFLVFMVKMPDRIEILFTFKLRQIATQSSNFLLQMLGYPAYVSGPGGTVITVGDVRLGVEWACSGLSMVLTFVAMGAAFALLMTKRPASDRLLVFASSIPIAIISNIIRITVTALVYIAADNKDNTWKWIGDRIVHDLAGWLMMPLALGFMWLLLKTVDWLFVVPPPPERDDVLRVATQAAAASWVVPERVVTDDPELAPKPKSQDGVKS
;
A
#
# COMPACT_ATOMS: atom_id res chain seq x y z
N MET A 1 7.65 -33.74 6.24
CA MET A 1 6.73 -32.78 5.59
C MET A 1 5.35 -33.35 5.78
N GLU A 2 4.59 -32.82 6.74
CA GLU A 2 3.18 -33.19 6.93
C GLU A 2 2.39 -32.78 5.67
N GLN A 3 1.42 -33.62 5.28
CA GLN A 3 0.59 -33.34 4.11
C GLN A 3 -0.31 -32.12 4.39
N PRO A 4 -0.55 -31.25 3.38
CA PRO A 4 -1.43 -30.09 3.54
C PRO A 4 -2.84 -30.55 3.93
N GLN A 5 -3.38 -29.97 5.01
CA GLN A 5 -4.66 -30.37 5.59
C GLN A 5 -5.79 -29.40 5.22
N PRO A 6 -7.06 -29.87 5.16
CA PRO A 6 -8.22 -29.01 4.96
C PRO A 6 -8.32 -27.95 6.06
N LEU A 7 -8.55 -26.70 5.68
CA LEU A 7 -8.64 -25.56 6.60
C LEU A 7 -9.64 -25.80 7.75
N ALA A 8 -10.81 -26.35 7.43
CA ALA A 8 -11.88 -26.57 8.41
C ALA A 8 -11.42 -27.48 9.55
N ASP A 9 -10.74 -28.57 9.23
CA ASP A 9 -10.31 -29.57 10.22
C ASP A 9 -9.24 -29.00 11.17
N VAL A 10 -8.37 -28.15 10.63
CA VAL A 10 -7.28 -27.53 11.41
C VAL A 10 -7.80 -26.42 12.33
N VAL A 11 -8.65 -25.51 11.83
CA VAL A 11 -9.14 -24.35 12.61
C VAL A 11 -10.07 -24.78 13.76
N HIS A 12 -10.78 -25.89 13.61
CA HIS A 12 -11.62 -26.46 14.67
C HIS A 12 -10.83 -27.24 15.73
N SER A 13 -9.54 -27.52 15.50
CA SER A 13 -8.70 -28.22 16.47
C SER A 13 -8.37 -27.35 17.69
N LYS A 14 -8.58 -27.91 18.89
CA LYS A 14 -8.25 -27.24 20.16
C LYS A 14 -6.75 -26.90 20.28
N SER A 15 -5.87 -27.71 19.69
CA SER A 15 -4.42 -27.45 19.73
C SER A 15 -4.05 -26.23 18.88
N TRP A 16 -4.63 -26.11 17.68
CA TRP A 16 -4.45 -24.93 16.82
C TRP A 16 -4.93 -23.66 17.52
N GLN A 17 -6.15 -23.67 18.07
CA GLN A 17 -6.73 -22.52 18.76
C GLN A 17 -5.89 -22.06 19.96
N ARG A 18 -5.37 -23.01 20.75
CA ARG A 18 -4.48 -22.71 21.89
C ARG A 18 -3.18 -22.08 21.43
N ILE A 19 -2.54 -22.62 20.38
CA ILE A 19 -1.26 -22.09 19.91
C ILE A 19 -1.44 -20.70 19.29
N VAL A 20 -2.51 -20.50 18.51
CA VAL A 20 -2.86 -19.17 17.99
C VAL A 20 -3.08 -18.17 19.13
N ALA A 21 -3.83 -18.55 20.17
CA ALA A 21 -4.04 -17.69 21.33
C ALA A 21 -2.71 -17.36 22.05
N VAL A 22 -1.85 -18.34 22.27
CA VAL A 22 -0.53 -18.14 22.89
C VAL A 22 0.36 -17.23 22.04
N LEU A 23 0.39 -17.41 20.72
CA LEU A 23 1.16 -16.55 19.81
C LEU A 23 0.63 -15.11 19.81
N LEU A 24 -0.69 -14.92 19.75
CA LEU A 24 -1.29 -13.59 19.76
C LEU A 24 -1.06 -12.88 21.10
N VAL A 25 -1.24 -13.56 22.23
CA VAL A 25 -0.94 -13.01 23.56
C VAL A 25 0.55 -12.73 23.71
N GLY A 26 1.42 -13.63 23.22
CA GLY A 26 2.87 -13.46 23.25
C GLY A 26 3.33 -12.25 22.43
N VAL A 27 2.80 -12.06 21.22
CA VAL A 27 3.08 -10.88 20.40
C VAL A 27 2.52 -9.61 21.05
N ALA A 28 1.28 -9.63 21.56
CA ALA A 28 0.70 -8.49 22.25
C ALA A 28 1.55 -8.09 23.46
N PHE A 29 1.99 -9.05 24.27
CA PHE A 29 2.86 -8.81 25.41
C PHE A 29 4.25 -8.33 25.00
N ALA A 30 4.89 -8.94 24.01
CA ALA A 30 6.24 -8.55 23.59
C ALA A 30 6.29 -7.16 22.93
N PHE A 31 5.23 -6.78 22.20
CA PHE A 31 5.19 -5.55 21.41
C PHE A 31 4.33 -4.43 22.00
N HIS A 32 3.72 -4.60 23.18
CA HIS A 32 2.83 -3.56 23.77
C HIS A 32 3.50 -2.19 23.87
N GLN A 33 4.75 -2.11 24.35
CA GLN A 33 5.48 -0.85 24.43
C GLN A 33 5.75 -0.26 23.05
N GLY A 34 6.16 -1.09 22.07
CA GLY A 34 6.40 -0.63 20.71
C GLY A 34 5.13 -0.10 20.03
N VAL A 35 3.98 -0.71 20.30
CA VAL A 35 2.69 -0.20 19.81
C VAL A 35 2.33 1.13 20.50
N ILE A 36 2.55 1.26 21.81
CA ILE A 36 2.33 2.53 22.53
C ILE A 36 3.24 3.64 22.00
N ASP A 37 4.52 3.34 21.75
CA ASP A 37 5.49 4.28 21.18
C ASP A 37 5.06 4.72 19.77
N LEU A 38 4.65 3.78 18.90
CA LEU A 38 4.12 4.08 17.57
C LEU A 38 2.85 4.94 17.63
N VAL A 39 1.89 4.60 18.50
CA VAL A 39 0.66 5.38 18.69
C VAL A 39 0.98 6.79 19.19
N ARG A 40 1.96 6.93 20.09
CA ARG A 40 2.42 8.24 20.56
C ARG A 40 3.00 9.06 19.42
N VAL A 41 3.81 8.46 18.53
CA VAL A 41 4.31 9.13 17.32
C VAL A 41 3.15 9.60 16.45
N TRP A 42 2.20 8.74 16.13
CA TRP A 42 1.07 9.08 15.26
C TRP A 42 0.18 10.18 15.87
N ALA A 43 0.06 10.23 17.19
CA ALA A 43 -0.74 11.22 17.91
C ALA A 43 -0.04 12.58 18.09
N THR A 44 1.29 12.62 18.14
CA THR A 44 2.06 13.83 18.46
C THR A 44 2.76 14.45 17.25
N GLN A 45 3.04 13.67 16.22
CA GLN A 45 3.74 14.12 15.01
C GLN A 45 2.77 14.11 13.83
N ALA A 46 2.41 15.31 13.37
CA ALA A 46 1.49 15.49 12.23
C ALA A 46 1.96 14.72 10.97
N ASP A 47 3.28 14.58 10.81
CA ASP A 47 3.92 13.91 9.67
C ASP A 47 3.59 12.41 9.58
N TYR A 48 3.28 11.80 10.72
CA TYR A 48 3.00 10.37 10.85
C TYR A 48 1.55 10.07 11.24
N SER A 49 0.66 11.06 11.22
CA SER A 49 -0.76 10.90 11.55
C SER A 49 -1.48 9.84 10.70
N HIS A 50 -1.04 9.67 9.45
CA HIS A 50 -1.53 8.62 8.54
C HIS A 50 -1.31 7.19 9.08
N GLY A 51 -0.37 6.99 10.00
CA GLY A 51 -0.06 5.71 10.62
C GLY A 51 -1.26 5.05 11.31
N PHE A 52 -2.21 5.85 11.84
CA PHE A 52 -3.46 5.31 12.40
C PHE A 52 -4.31 4.58 11.37
N LEU A 53 -4.33 5.04 10.11
CA LEU A 53 -5.15 4.47 9.05
C LEU A 53 -4.55 3.16 8.51
N VAL A 54 -3.23 3.00 8.62
CA VAL A 54 -2.49 1.91 7.96
C VAL A 54 -2.94 0.51 8.40
N PRO A 55 -3.11 0.20 9.71
CA PRO A 55 -3.61 -1.09 10.15
C PRO A 55 -5.02 -1.40 9.62
N PHE A 56 -5.90 -0.40 9.52
CA PHE A 56 -7.25 -0.58 8.99
C PHE A 56 -7.22 -0.90 7.49
N VAL A 57 -6.38 -0.20 6.72
CA VAL A 57 -6.21 -0.48 5.30
C VAL A 57 -5.55 -1.85 5.09
N ALA A 58 -4.57 -2.23 5.90
CA ALA A 58 -3.99 -3.58 5.87
C ALA A 58 -5.05 -4.66 6.13
N ALA A 59 -5.90 -4.48 7.14
CA ALA A 59 -7.01 -5.40 7.41
C ALA A 59 -8.04 -5.43 6.27
N TYR A 60 -8.36 -4.26 5.69
CA TYR A 60 -9.26 -4.16 4.54
C TYR A 60 -8.69 -4.84 3.29
N LEU A 61 -7.38 -4.75 3.04
CA LEU A 61 -6.70 -5.48 1.97
C LEU A 61 -6.83 -7.00 2.13
N LEU A 62 -6.69 -7.50 3.35
CA LEU A 62 -6.91 -8.92 3.65
C LEU A 62 -8.38 -9.32 3.45
N TYR A 63 -9.32 -8.47 3.89
CA TYR A 63 -10.75 -8.69 3.71
C TYR A 63 -11.14 -8.78 2.23
N LEU A 64 -10.64 -7.88 1.37
CA LEU A 64 -10.89 -7.93 -0.07
C LEU A 64 -10.35 -9.21 -0.73
N ARG A 65 -9.28 -9.78 -0.17
CA ARG A 65 -8.66 -11.01 -0.64
C ARG A 65 -9.25 -12.26 0.01
N ARG A 66 -10.30 -12.18 0.84
CA ARG A 66 -10.91 -13.35 1.51
C ARG A 66 -11.32 -14.47 0.55
N HIS A 67 -11.70 -14.12 -0.68
CA HIS A 67 -12.10 -15.10 -1.70
C HIS A 67 -10.90 -15.87 -2.29
N GLN A 68 -9.68 -15.37 -2.10
CA GLN A 68 -8.42 -16.02 -2.51
C GLN A 68 -7.77 -16.79 -1.35
N PHE A 69 -8.46 -16.92 -0.21
CA PHE A 69 -7.92 -17.62 0.95
C PHE A 69 -7.68 -19.09 0.61
N PRO A 70 -6.51 -19.67 0.96
CA PRO A 70 -6.17 -21.02 0.55
C PRO A 70 -7.08 -22.05 1.25
N PRO A 71 -7.61 -23.05 0.51
CA PRO A 71 -8.45 -24.10 1.10
C PRO A 71 -7.65 -25.12 1.92
N LEU A 72 -6.34 -25.20 1.67
CA LEU A 72 -5.39 -26.08 2.33
C LEU A 72 -4.36 -25.23 3.07
N ILE A 73 -4.06 -25.60 4.31
CA ILE A 73 -3.01 -24.95 5.10
C ILE A 73 -1.94 -25.95 5.53
N GLU A 74 -0.71 -25.45 5.62
CA GLU A 74 0.45 -26.17 6.11
C GLU A 74 0.64 -25.75 7.58
N TRP A 75 0.17 -26.58 8.51
CA TRP A 75 0.23 -26.32 9.95
C TRP A 75 0.80 -27.52 10.70
N PRO A 76 1.76 -27.32 11.62
CA PRO A 76 2.54 -26.08 11.85
C PRO A 76 3.68 -25.91 10.84
N GLU A 77 3.98 -24.68 10.40
CA GLU A 77 5.16 -24.38 9.56
C GLU A 77 6.31 -23.80 10.42
N PRO A 78 7.36 -24.59 10.75
CA PRO A 78 8.40 -24.16 11.69
C PRO A 78 9.24 -22.98 11.20
N TRP A 79 9.31 -22.78 9.88
CA TRP A 79 10.04 -21.65 9.28
C TRP A 79 9.52 -20.28 9.72
N GLY A 80 8.29 -20.18 10.23
CA GLY A 80 7.78 -18.93 10.78
C GLY A 80 8.39 -18.54 12.15
N LEU A 81 9.12 -19.45 12.82
CA LEU A 81 9.92 -19.09 14.00
C LEU A 81 11.06 -18.13 13.65
N ALA A 82 11.66 -18.25 12.47
CA ALA A 82 12.77 -17.40 12.06
C ALA A 82 12.40 -15.91 11.99
N PRO A 83 11.36 -15.46 11.24
CA PRO A 83 10.94 -14.07 11.27
C PRO A 83 10.36 -13.64 12.63
N LEU A 84 9.75 -14.54 13.40
CA LEU A 84 9.26 -14.22 14.74
C LEU A 84 10.41 -13.87 15.70
N ILE A 85 11.42 -14.73 15.77
CA ILE A 85 12.61 -14.52 16.60
C ILE A 85 13.37 -13.28 16.11
N ALA A 86 13.54 -13.10 14.80
CA ALA A 86 14.15 -11.91 14.24
C ALA A 86 13.40 -10.64 14.65
N GLY A 87 12.06 -10.65 14.57
CA GLY A 87 11.23 -9.50 14.94
C GLY A 87 11.36 -9.11 16.41
N VAL A 88 11.32 -10.09 17.32
CA VAL A 88 11.53 -9.88 18.76
C VAL A 88 12.95 -9.36 19.03
N THR A 89 13.96 -9.94 18.36
CA THR A 89 15.37 -9.57 18.53
C THR A 89 15.62 -8.13 18.09
N ILE A 90 15.12 -7.75 16.90
CA ILE A 90 15.25 -6.38 16.37
C ILE A 90 14.54 -5.37 17.28
N SER A 91 13.31 -5.68 17.71
CA SER A 91 12.53 -4.81 18.60
C SER A 91 13.23 -4.61 19.96
N THR A 92 13.73 -5.69 20.56
CA THR A 92 14.44 -5.65 21.85
C THR A 92 15.78 -4.92 21.73
N PHE A 93 16.52 -5.15 20.64
CA PHE A 93 17.77 -4.45 20.36
C PHE A 93 17.53 -2.94 20.18
N ALA A 94 16.56 -2.57 19.34
CA ALA A 94 16.20 -1.17 19.10
C ALA A 94 15.77 -0.46 20.39
N SER A 95 15.01 -1.14 21.25
CA SER A 95 14.61 -0.62 22.57
C SER A 95 15.77 -0.49 23.56
N THR A 96 16.71 -1.45 23.57
CA THR A 96 17.83 -1.46 24.51
C THR A 96 18.90 -0.41 24.17
N TYR A 97 19.24 -0.29 22.90
CA TYR A 97 20.30 0.63 22.44
C TYR A 97 19.78 2.02 22.07
N ASN A 98 18.46 2.22 22.12
CA ASN A 98 17.77 3.46 21.73
C ASN A 98 18.20 3.98 20.35
N TYR A 99 18.55 3.07 19.44
CA TYR A 99 18.99 3.39 18.10
C TYR A 99 17.87 3.10 17.11
N ALA A 100 17.32 4.15 16.49
CA ALA A 100 16.15 4.06 15.61
C ALA A 100 15.01 3.23 16.25
N LYS A 101 14.71 3.53 17.52
CA LYS A 101 13.85 2.74 18.40
C LYS A 101 12.50 2.43 17.74
N GLU A 102 11.80 3.46 17.28
CA GLU A 102 10.47 3.39 16.70
C GLU A 102 10.48 2.61 15.37
N PHE A 103 11.52 2.81 14.56
CA PHE A 103 11.71 2.08 13.32
C PHE A 103 11.92 0.58 13.59
N GLY A 104 12.83 0.24 14.52
CA GLY A 104 13.12 -1.15 14.88
C GLY A 104 11.94 -1.87 15.51
N GLN A 105 11.19 -1.20 16.40
CA GLN A 105 9.96 -1.73 16.99
C GLN A 105 8.88 -1.99 15.92
N GLY A 106 8.71 -1.07 14.98
CA GLY A 106 7.75 -1.21 13.88
C GLY A 106 8.11 -2.36 12.92
N ILE A 107 9.35 -2.41 12.45
CA ILE A 107 9.83 -3.53 11.61
C ILE A 107 9.78 -4.86 12.36
N GLY A 108 10.15 -4.86 13.64
CA GLY A 108 10.08 -6.02 14.50
C GLY A 108 8.66 -6.58 14.61
N LEU A 109 7.66 -5.70 14.76
CA LEU A 109 6.26 -6.08 14.82
C LEU A 109 5.79 -6.72 13.51
N ILE A 110 6.15 -6.13 12.36
CA ILE A 110 5.79 -6.67 11.03
C ILE A 110 6.41 -8.06 10.82
N LEU A 111 7.67 -8.24 11.21
CA LEU A 111 8.34 -9.54 11.15
C LEU A 111 7.70 -10.57 12.09
N ALA A 112 7.34 -10.17 13.31
CA ALA A 112 6.63 -11.03 14.25
C ALA A 112 5.26 -11.47 13.72
N LEU A 113 4.47 -10.54 13.17
CA LEU A 113 3.20 -10.86 12.52
C LEU A 113 3.38 -11.78 11.31
N THR A 114 4.42 -11.55 10.51
CA THR A 114 4.79 -12.43 9.38
C THR A 114 5.11 -13.84 9.87
N GLY A 115 5.84 -13.96 10.98
CA GLY A 115 6.15 -15.25 11.61
C GLY A 115 4.92 -15.95 12.16
N VAL A 116 4.01 -15.23 12.84
CA VAL A 116 2.74 -15.80 13.31
C VAL A 116 1.90 -16.29 12.13
N VAL A 117 1.74 -15.49 11.07
CA VAL A 117 1.01 -15.89 9.86
C VAL A 117 1.63 -17.12 9.23
N LEU A 118 2.96 -17.16 9.11
CA LEU A 118 3.66 -18.29 8.52
C LEU A 118 3.51 -19.55 9.38
N ILE A 119 3.67 -19.45 10.70
CA ILE A 119 3.45 -20.58 11.63
C ILE A 119 2.03 -21.11 11.44
N VAL A 120 1.01 -20.24 11.51
CA VAL A 120 -0.45 -20.54 11.61
C VAL A 120 -1.09 -21.00 10.31
N LEU A 121 -0.70 -20.40 9.19
CA LEU A 121 -1.35 -20.58 7.89
C LEU A 121 -0.42 -21.16 6.83
N GLY A 122 0.87 -21.34 7.14
CA GLY A 122 1.88 -21.83 6.22
C GLY A 122 2.21 -20.85 5.10
N ARG A 123 2.97 -21.34 4.12
CA ARG A 123 3.37 -20.54 2.94
C ARG A 123 2.16 -20.10 2.08
N PRO A 124 1.11 -20.92 1.89
CA PRO A 124 -0.10 -20.47 1.18
C PRO A 124 -0.78 -19.30 1.88
N GLY A 125 -0.87 -19.33 3.21
CA GLY A 125 -1.41 -18.25 4.01
C GLY A 125 -0.58 -16.97 3.92
N LEU A 126 0.75 -17.08 3.93
CA LEU A 126 1.63 -15.93 3.75
C LEU A 126 1.46 -15.29 2.35
N ARG A 127 1.29 -16.09 1.29
CA ARG A 127 0.99 -15.57 -0.06
C ARG A 127 -0.36 -14.86 -0.15
N TRP A 128 -1.30 -15.22 0.70
CA TRP A 128 -2.56 -14.49 0.83
C TRP A 128 -2.37 -13.19 1.62
N ALA A 129 -1.61 -13.24 2.72
CA ALA A 129 -1.46 -12.14 3.68
C ALA A 129 -0.38 -11.10 3.34
N TRP A 130 0.60 -11.42 2.48
CA TRP A 130 1.74 -10.54 2.19
C TRP A 130 1.38 -9.10 1.80
N PRO A 131 0.30 -8.79 1.05
CA PRO A 131 -0.01 -7.41 0.70
C PRO A 131 -0.41 -6.59 1.92
N GLY A 132 -1.18 -7.19 2.84
CA GLY A 132 -1.55 -6.55 4.10
C GLY A 132 -0.33 -6.36 5.00
N LEU A 133 0.50 -7.40 5.13
CA LEU A 133 1.74 -7.34 5.92
C LEU A 133 2.74 -6.32 5.36
N ALA A 134 2.93 -6.27 4.04
CA ALA A 134 3.80 -5.30 3.38
C ALA A 134 3.27 -3.87 3.55
N PHE A 135 1.95 -3.69 3.51
CA PHE A 135 1.33 -2.38 3.72
C PHE A 135 1.57 -1.82 5.12
N LEU A 136 1.75 -2.67 6.14
CA LEU A 136 2.07 -2.22 7.49
C LEU A 136 3.40 -1.44 7.57
N VAL A 137 4.32 -1.57 6.59
CA VAL A 137 5.55 -0.77 6.57
C VAL A 137 5.26 0.73 6.60
N PHE A 138 4.14 1.19 6.05
CA PHE A 138 3.74 2.60 6.06
C PHE A 138 3.33 3.13 7.43
N MET A 139 3.12 2.28 8.44
CA MET A 139 2.85 2.74 9.81
C MET A 139 4.14 3.05 10.59
N VAL A 140 5.29 2.59 10.08
CA VAL A 140 6.56 2.63 10.78
C VAL A 140 7.24 3.99 10.57
N LYS A 141 7.62 4.64 11.67
CA LYS A 141 8.39 5.88 11.63
C LYS A 141 9.77 5.63 11.01
N MET A 142 10.20 6.51 10.11
CA MET A 142 11.53 6.45 9.52
C MET A 142 12.61 6.85 10.56
N PRO A 143 13.86 6.35 10.47
CA PRO A 143 14.93 6.80 11.36
C PRO A 143 15.19 8.31 11.20
N ASP A 144 15.33 9.03 12.32
CA ASP A 144 15.43 10.50 12.36
C ASP A 144 16.48 11.08 11.40
N ARG A 145 17.64 10.42 11.26
CA ARG A 145 18.71 10.90 10.36
C ARG A 145 18.27 10.93 8.90
N ILE A 146 17.55 9.89 8.48
CA ILE A 146 17.02 9.77 7.12
C ILE A 146 15.87 10.77 6.96
N GLU A 147 15.00 10.85 7.95
CA GLU A 147 13.87 11.80 8.00
C GLU A 147 14.33 13.25 7.82
N ILE A 148 15.32 13.70 8.59
CA ILE A 148 15.86 15.07 8.53
C ILE A 148 16.46 15.35 7.16
N LEU A 149 17.23 14.40 6.60
CA LEU A 149 17.86 14.56 5.30
C LEU A 149 16.82 14.70 4.17
N PHE A 150 15.84 13.81 4.12
CA PHE A 150 14.77 13.87 3.11
C PHE A 150 13.93 15.12 3.26
N THR A 151 13.54 15.47 4.50
CA THR A 151 12.76 16.68 4.78
C THR A 151 13.49 17.92 4.30
N PHE A 152 14.79 18.04 4.59
CA PHE A 152 15.59 19.17 4.17
C PHE A 152 15.67 19.25 2.63
N LYS A 153 15.97 18.14 1.95
CA LYS A 153 16.05 18.11 0.48
C LYS A 153 14.72 18.45 -0.20
N LEU A 154 13.62 17.87 0.28
CA LEU A 154 12.28 18.14 -0.23
C LEU A 154 11.89 19.61 -0.02
N ARG A 155 12.26 20.21 1.11
CA ARG A 155 12.06 21.65 1.38
C ARG A 155 12.86 22.52 0.42
N GLN A 156 14.12 22.20 0.14
CA GLN A 156 14.94 22.96 -0.82
C GLN A 156 14.35 22.94 -2.22
N ILE A 157 13.99 21.74 -2.71
CA ILE A 157 13.35 21.58 -4.03
C ILE A 157 12.06 22.40 -4.09
N ALA A 158 11.19 22.24 -3.09
CA ALA A 158 9.91 22.93 -3.05
C ALA A 158 10.09 24.46 -2.99
N THR A 159 11.04 24.96 -2.21
CA THR A 159 11.33 26.40 -2.08
C THR A 159 11.84 26.97 -3.41
N GLN A 160 12.83 26.32 -4.02
CA GLN A 160 13.42 26.79 -5.29
C GLN A 160 12.40 26.78 -6.42
N SER A 161 11.62 25.70 -6.56
CA SER A 161 10.59 25.60 -7.58
C SER A 161 9.46 26.60 -7.35
N SER A 162 9.04 26.82 -6.10
CA SER A 162 7.99 27.80 -5.79
C SER A 162 8.45 29.24 -6.04
N ASN A 163 9.71 29.55 -5.71
CA ASN A 163 10.32 30.84 -6.03
C ASN A 163 10.36 31.07 -7.55
N PHE A 164 10.77 30.06 -8.32
CA PHE A 164 10.75 30.13 -9.78
C PHE A 164 9.35 30.44 -10.33
N LEU A 165 8.32 29.76 -9.81
CA LEU A 165 6.93 30.05 -10.22
C LEU A 165 6.49 31.47 -9.86
N LEU A 166 6.84 31.98 -8.68
CA LEU A 166 6.52 33.36 -8.30
C LEU A 166 7.21 34.39 -9.21
N GLN A 167 8.46 34.14 -9.59
CA GLN A 167 9.17 34.97 -10.56
C GLN A 167 8.51 34.94 -11.94
N MET A 168 8.06 33.77 -12.40
CA MET A 168 7.29 33.65 -13.65
C MET A 168 5.96 34.42 -13.61
N LEU A 169 5.35 34.53 -12.42
CA LEU A 169 4.14 35.33 -12.21
C LEU A 169 4.42 36.84 -12.05
N GLY A 170 5.67 37.28 -12.18
CA GLY A 170 6.07 38.69 -12.17
C GLY A 170 6.41 39.25 -10.79
N TYR A 171 6.49 38.41 -9.74
CA TYR A 171 6.90 38.86 -8.41
C TYR A 171 8.43 38.85 -8.24
N PRO A 172 9.04 39.89 -7.66
CA PRO A 172 10.48 39.96 -7.41
C PRO A 172 10.87 39.10 -6.19
N ALA A 173 10.62 37.79 -6.29
CA ALA A 173 10.90 36.83 -5.23
C ALA A 173 12.37 36.36 -5.28
N TYR A 174 12.96 36.15 -4.11
CA TYR A 174 14.26 35.49 -3.99
C TYR A 174 14.31 34.55 -2.79
N VAL A 175 15.17 33.53 -2.88
CA VAL A 175 15.40 32.57 -1.80
C VAL A 175 16.45 33.13 -0.85
N SER A 176 16.14 33.12 0.44
CA SER A 176 17.02 33.61 1.51
C SER A 176 16.99 32.67 2.73
N GLY A 177 17.74 33.03 3.77
CA GLY A 177 17.74 32.32 5.06
C GLY A 177 18.59 31.03 5.12
N PRO A 178 18.68 30.43 6.33
CA PRO A 178 19.47 29.23 6.54
C PRO A 178 18.96 28.06 5.69
N GLY A 179 19.88 27.42 4.95
CA GLY A 179 19.55 26.24 4.15
C GLY A 179 18.72 26.48 2.87
N GLY A 180 18.42 27.74 2.52
CA GLY A 180 17.69 28.10 1.30
C GLY A 180 16.22 27.65 1.30
N THR A 181 15.54 27.87 2.42
CA THR A 181 14.15 27.41 2.66
C THR A 181 13.17 28.57 2.94
N VAL A 182 13.60 29.82 2.79
CA VAL A 182 12.76 31.01 2.97
C VAL A 182 12.60 31.72 1.65
N ILE A 183 11.35 32.01 1.25
CA ILE A 183 11.04 32.85 0.08
C ILE A 183 10.77 34.26 0.59
N THR A 184 11.45 35.27 0.03
CA THR A 184 11.24 36.68 0.38
C THR A 184 10.72 37.45 -0.82
N VAL A 185 9.65 38.22 -0.63
CA VAL A 185 9.03 39.07 -1.64
C VAL A 185 8.72 40.42 -1.00
N GLY A 186 9.51 41.46 -1.31
CA GLY A 186 9.43 42.74 -0.59
C GLY A 186 9.67 42.55 0.91
N ASP A 187 8.72 42.98 1.73
CA ASP A 187 8.75 42.85 3.19
C ASP A 187 8.19 41.49 3.69
N VAL A 188 7.58 40.69 2.81
CA VAL A 188 6.99 39.40 3.15
C VAL A 188 8.06 38.31 3.15
N ARG A 189 8.20 37.62 4.29
CA ARG A 189 9.13 36.48 4.47
C ARG A 189 8.36 35.21 4.78
N LEU A 190 8.45 34.22 3.88
CA LEU A 190 7.72 32.96 3.97
C LEU A 190 8.70 31.82 4.25
N GLY A 191 8.73 31.37 5.50
CA GLY A 191 9.51 30.22 5.92
C GLY A 191 8.81 28.91 5.54
N VAL A 192 9.33 28.20 4.55
CA VAL A 192 8.81 26.87 4.17
C VAL A 192 9.04 25.86 5.31
N GLU A 193 10.03 26.11 6.17
CA GLU A 193 10.36 25.32 7.37
C GLU A 193 9.19 25.16 8.36
N TRP A 194 8.42 26.24 8.60
CA TRP A 194 7.31 26.25 9.57
C TRP A 194 5.95 25.96 8.95
N ALA A 195 5.77 26.28 7.66
CA ALA A 195 4.49 26.17 7.00
C ALA A 195 4.20 24.77 6.43
N CYS A 196 5.23 23.93 6.21
CA CYS A 196 5.14 22.84 5.25
C CYS A 196 6.12 21.70 5.57
N SER A 197 5.69 20.66 6.31
CA SER A 197 6.44 19.40 6.36
C SER A 197 6.28 18.65 5.02
N GLY A 198 7.20 18.91 4.08
CA GLY A 198 7.18 18.27 2.77
C GLY A 198 7.19 16.73 2.84
N LEU A 199 7.74 16.17 3.93
CA LEU A 199 7.77 14.73 4.15
C LEU A 199 6.39 14.13 4.43
N SER A 200 5.54 14.77 5.24
CA SER A 200 4.20 14.29 5.58
C SER A 200 3.34 14.00 4.35
N MET A 201 3.33 14.97 3.42
CA MET A 201 2.56 14.86 2.19
C MET A 201 3.10 13.74 1.30
N VAL A 202 4.42 13.66 1.14
CA VAL A 202 5.05 12.59 0.35
C VAL A 202 4.74 11.21 0.96
N LEU A 203 4.91 11.03 2.28
CA LEU A 203 4.61 9.76 2.94
C LEU A 203 3.14 9.36 2.78
N THR A 204 2.22 10.31 2.96
CA THR A 204 0.78 10.06 2.80
C THR A 204 0.42 9.67 1.36
N PHE A 205 0.97 10.38 0.37
CA PHE A 205 0.74 10.08 -1.05
C PHE A 205 1.36 8.77 -1.47
N VAL A 206 2.55 8.43 -0.97
CA VAL A 206 3.22 7.15 -1.24
C VAL A 206 2.43 6.00 -0.61
N ALA A 207 1.98 6.15 0.64
CA ALA A 207 1.13 5.15 1.30
C ALA A 207 -0.19 4.96 0.55
N MET A 208 -0.81 6.05 0.09
CA MET A 208 -2.04 5.99 -0.71
C MET A 208 -1.80 5.37 -2.08
N GLY A 209 -0.73 5.74 -2.78
CA GLY A 209 -0.31 5.15 -4.05
C GLY A 209 -0.02 3.66 -3.92
N ALA A 210 0.58 3.23 -2.82
CA ALA A 210 0.79 1.82 -2.52
C ALA A 210 -0.53 1.10 -2.24
N ALA A 211 -1.46 1.72 -1.50
CA ALA A 211 -2.79 1.16 -1.27
C ALA A 211 -3.51 0.92 -2.61
N PHE A 212 -3.53 1.92 -3.50
CA PHE A 212 -4.12 1.79 -4.83
C PHE A 212 -3.42 0.71 -5.67
N ALA A 213 -2.09 0.68 -5.69
CA ALA A 213 -1.33 -0.34 -6.41
C ALA A 213 -1.63 -1.76 -5.90
N LEU A 214 -1.86 -1.93 -4.59
CA LEU A 214 -2.20 -3.23 -4.00
C LEU A 214 -3.68 -3.62 -4.18
N LEU A 215 -4.58 -2.64 -4.29
CA LEU A 215 -6.01 -2.81 -4.54
C LEU A 215 -6.31 -3.15 -6.01
N MET A 216 -5.57 -2.57 -6.97
CA MET A 216 -5.76 -2.76 -8.40
C MET A 216 -5.17 -4.09 -8.91
N THR A 217 -5.61 -5.23 -8.36
CA THR A 217 -5.11 -6.57 -8.73
C THR A 217 -5.41 -6.98 -10.18
N LYS A 218 -6.40 -6.36 -10.82
CA LYS A 218 -6.74 -6.60 -12.23
C LYS A 218 -5.79 -5.92 -13.22
N ARG A 219 -4.98 -4.94 -12.77
CA ARG A 219 -4.03 -4.19 -13.61
C ARG A 219 -2.66 -4.90 -13.66
N PRO A 220 -1.93 -4.84 -14.79
CA PRO A 220 -0.58 -5.39 -14.88
C PRO A 220 0.37 -4.74 -13.87
N ALA A 221 1.45 -5.43 -13.52
CA ALA A 221 2.40 -4.96 -12.52
C ALA A 221 3.10 -3.65 -12.91
N SER A 222 3.27 -3.41 -14.23
CA SER A 222 3.80 -2.16 -14.79
C SER A 222 2.94 -0.95 -14.40
N ASP A 223 1.62 -1.04 -14.59
CA ASP A 223 0.68 0.05 -14.32
C ASP A 223 0.63 0.34 -12.83
N ARG A 224 0.63 -0.71 -12.00
CA ARG A 224 0.67 -0.58 -10.53
C ARG A 224 1.95 0.12 -10.06
N LEU A 225 3.10 -0.24 -10.64
CA LEU A 225 4.37 0.39 -10.33
C LEU A 225 4.41 1.84 -10.81
N LEU A 226 3.84 2.13 -11.98
CA LEU A 226 3.74 3.49 -12.50
C LEU A 226 2.88 4.39 -11.61
N VAL A 227 1.70 3.92 -11.18
CA VAL A 227 0.83 4.63 -10.23
C VAL A 227 1.58 4.91 -8.93
N PHE A 228 2.22 3.89 -8.36
CA PHE A 228 3.01 4.05 -7.14
C PHE A 228 4.17 5.05 -7.34
N ALA A 229 4.95 4.91 -8.40
CA ALA A 229 6.08 5.80 -8.69
C ALA A 229 5.64 7.25 -8.95
N SER A 230 4.48 7.45 -9.57
CA SER A 230 3.91 8.77 -9.85
C SER A 230 3.44 9.51 -8.59
N SER A 231 3.19 8.80 -7.48
CA SER A 231 2.75 9.44 -6.23
C SER A 231 3.77 10.43 -5.66
N ILE A 232 5.07 10.15 -5.82
CA ILE A 232 6.17 11.00 -5.35
C ILE A 232 6.23 12.35 -6.09
N PRO A 233 6.36 12.40 -7.44
CA PRO A 233 6.40 13.66 -8.15
C PRO A 233 5.09 14.45 -8.00
N ILE A 234 3.94 13.78 -7.93
CA ILE A 234 2.66 14.46 -7.68
C ILE A 234 2.63 15.12 -6.31
N ALA A 235 3.11 14.43 -5.26
CA ALA A 235 3.22 15.02 -3.93
C ALA A 235 4.14 16.26 -3.93
N ILE A 236 5.27 16.20 -4.65
CA ILE A 236 6.19 17.34 -4.78
C ILE A 236 5.54 18.50 -5.52
N ILE A 237 4.90 18.26 -6.67
CA ILE A 237 4.23 19.29 -7.47
C ILE A 237 3.08 19.93 -6.68
N SER A 238 2.26 19.11 -6.02
CA SER A 238 1.18 19.58 -5.14
C SER A 238 1.72 20.49 -4.03
N ASN A 239 2.84 20.09 -3.41
CA ASN A 239 3.52 20.90 -2.39
C ASN A 239 4.06 22.23 -2.96
N ILE A 240 4.62 22.24 -4.17
CA ILE A 240 5.09 23.47 -4.83
C ILE A 240 3.93 24.42 -5.07
N ILE A 241 2.84 23.93 -5.69
CA ILE A 241 1.64 24.73 -5.97
C ILE A 241 1.09 25.32 -4.67
N ARG A 242 1.02 24.50 -3.61
CA ARG A 242 0.61 24.96 -2.28
C ARG A 242 1.47 26.13 -1.80
N ILE A 243 2.79 25.99 -1.78
CA ILE A 243 3.70 27.03 -1.28
C ILE A 243 3.53 28.31 -2.11
N THR A 244 3.45 28.20 -3.44
CA THR A 244 3.21 29.35 -4.32
C THR A 244 1.86 30.02 -4.04
N VAL A 245 0.76 29.28 -3.90
CA VAL A 245 -0.56 29.83 -3.59
C VAL A 245 -0.56 30.52 -2.22
N THR A 246 0.00 29.88 -1.19
CA THR A 246 0.14 30.49 0.13
C THR A 246 0.94 31.78 0.05
N ALA A 247 2.03 31.81 -0.73
CA ALA A 247 2.84 33.01 -0.92
C ALA A 247 2.05 34.15 -1.59
N LEU A 248 1.30 33.85 -2.65
CA LEU A 248 0.44 34.83 -3.33
C LEU A 248 -0.61 35.42 -2.39
N VAL A 249 -1.21 34.58 -1.53
CA VAL A 249 -2.20 35.05 -0.53
C VAL A 249 -1.55 36.02 0.45
N TYR A 250 -0.35 35.71 0.96
CA TYR A 250 0.37 36.62 1.86
C TYR A 250 0.76 37.94 1.19
N ILE A 251 1.26 37.90 -0.04
CA ILE A 251 1.63 39.10 -0.80
C ILE A 251 0.39 39.98 -1.10
N ALA A 252 -0.75 39.35 -1.40
CA ALA A 252 -2.01 40.05 -1.62
C ALA A 252 -2.57 40.67 -0.33
N ALA A 253 -2.37 40.02 0.81
CA ALA A 253 -2.82 40.50 2.12
C ALA A 253 -1.99 41.69 2.64
N ASP A 254 -0.71 41.78 2.29
CA ASP A 254 0.18 42.88 2.70
C ASP A 254 -0.11 44.19 1.94
N ASN A 255 -0.64 44.10 0.72
CA ASN A 255 -0.89 45.25 -0.17
C ASN A 255 -2.20 46.01 0.08
N LYS A 256 -3.09 45.56 0.99
CA LYS A 256 -4.39 46.22 1.24
C LYS A 256 -4.58 46.49 2.72
N ASP A 257 -5.19 47.64 3.01
CA ASP A 257 -5.54 48.18 4.34
C ASP A 257 -5.86 47.11 5.41
N ASN A 258 -5.50 47.42 6.67
CA ASN A 258 -5.58 46.64 7.93
C ASN A 258 -6.68 45.57 8.08
N THR A 259 -7.78 45.64 7.32
CA THR A 259 -8.79 44.60 7.12
C THR A 259 -8.22 43.30 6.54
N TRP A 260 -7.29 43.36 5.58
CA TRP A 260 -6.69 42.16 4.97
C TRP A 260 -5.64 41.48 5.84
N LYS A 261 -5.06 42.18 6.81
CA LYS A 261 -4.15 41.61 7.82
C LYS A 261 -4.91 40.71 8.80
N TRP A 262 -6.09 41.13 9.24
CA TRP A 262 -7.00 40.31 10.06
C TRP A 262 -7.55 39.10 9.29
N ILE A 263 -7.87 39.30 8.01
CA ILE A 263 -8.26 38.21 7.10
C ILE A 263 -7.08 37.26 6.83
N GLY A 264 -5.87 37.78 6.63
CA GLY A 264 -4.65 36.99 6.42
C GLY A 264 -4.32 36.10 7.60
N ASP A 265 -4.36 36.60 8.83
CA ASP A 265 -4.06 35.77 10.00
C ASP A 265 -5.12 34.70 10.28
N ARG A 266 -6.41 34.97 10.01
CA ARG A 266 -7.51 34.00 10.23
C ARG A 266 -7.66 33.02 9.06
N ILE A 267 -7.67 33.53 7.83
CA ILE A 267 -7.81 32.72 6.62
C ILE A 267 -6.51 31.99 6.33
N VAL A 268 -5.31 32.54 6.52
CA VAL A 268 -4.12 31.74 6.21
C VAL A 268 -3.91 30.61 7.22
N HIS A 269 -4.20 30.79 8.51
CA HIS A 269 -4.13 29.67 9.45
C HIS A 269 -5.26 28.63 9.24
N ASP A 270 -6.50 29.06 8.96
CA ASP A 270 -7.63 28.13 8.80
C ASP A 270 -7.75 27.58 7.36
N LEU A 271 -7.59 28.40 6.32
CA LEU A 271 -7.68 28.03 4.90
C LEU A 271 -6.44 27.30 4.40
N ALA A 272 -5.22 27.60 4.88
CA ALA A 272 -4.07 26.77 4.48
C ALA A 272 -4.24 25.34 5.01
N GLY A 273 -4.86 25.14 6.17
CA GLY A 273 -5.26 23.81 6.66
C GLY A 273 -6.41 23.21 5.86
N TRP A 274 -7.46 23.99 5.58
CA TRP A 274 -8.67 23.52 4.88
C TRP A 274 -8.49 23.27 3.40
N LEU A 275 -7.60 23.99 2.71
CA LEU A 275 -7.32 23.84 1.28
C LEU A 275 -6.44 22.61 1.02
N MET A 276 -5.67 22.15 2.01
CA MET A 276 -4.76 20.99 1.87
C MET A 276 -5.49 19.69 1.60
N MET A 277 -6.52 19.37 2.37
CA MET A 277 -7.24 18.10 2.25
C MET A 277 -7.97 17.97 0.90
N PRO A 278 -8.75 18.96 0.43
CA PRO A 278 -9.41 18.92 -0.87
C PRO A 278 -8.42 18.91 -2.04
N LEU A 279 -7.29 19.61 -1.93
CA LEU A 279 -6.29 19.69 -3.00
C LEU A 279 -5.49 18.38 -3.11
N ALA A 280 -5.21 17.73 -1.97
CA ALA A 280 -4.65 16.37 -1.96
C ALA A 280 -5.63 15.33 -2.51
N LEU A 281 -6.91 15.37 -2.12
CA LEU A 281 -7.96 14.51 -2.65
C LEU A 281 -8.20 14.77 -4.15
N GLY A 282 -8.15 16.03 -4.57
CA GLY A 282 -8.31 16.44 -5.97
C GLY A 282 -7.17 15.95 -6.85
N PHE A 283 -5.92 16.05 -6.40
CA PHE A 283 -4.78 15.48 -7.12
C PHE A 283 -4.81 13.95 -7.16
N MET A 284 -5.22 13.30 -6.08
CA MET A 284 -5.39 11.84 -6.08
C MET A 284 -6.51 11.41 -7.04
N TRP A 285 -7.65 12.12 -7.05
CA TRP A 285 -8.73 11.88 -8.00
C TRP A 285 -8.29 12.12 -9.45
N LEU A 286 -7.56 13.20 -9.70
CA LEU A 286 -7.01 13.51 -11.01
C LEU A 286 -6.04 12.43 -11.47
N LEU A 287 -5.16 11.94 -10.59
CA LEU A 287 -4.26 10.81 -10.86
C LEU A 287 -5.04 9.55 -11.25
N LEU A 288 -6.06 9.18 -10.48
CA LEU A 288 -6.86 8.00 -10.79
C LEU A 288 -7.55 8.16 -12.15
N LYS A 289 -8.06 9.35 -12.44
CA LYS A 289 -8.70 9.67 -13.72
C LYS A 289 -7.72 9.69 -14.89
N THR A 290 -6.50 10.22 -14.72
CA THR A 290 -5.48 10.20 -15.77
C THR A 290 -4.98 8.80 -16.03
N VAL A 291 -4.86 7.95 -15.01
CA VAL A 291 -4.49 6.53 -15.15
C VAL A 291 -5.60 5.75 -15.86
N ASP A 292 -6.87 5.97 -15.51
CA ASP A 292 -8.00 5.34 -16.21
C ASP A 292 -8.15 5.83 -17.65
N TRP A 293 -7.83 7.10 -17.92
CA TRP A 293 -7.87 7.69 -19.26
C TRP A 293 -6.70 7.24 -20.14
N LEU A 294 -5.48 7.18 -19.57
CA LEU A 294 -4.26 6.83 -20.31
C LEU A 294 -4.11 5.33 -20.53
N PHE A 295 -4.60 4.51 -19.58
CA PHE A 295 -4.56 3.07 -19.66
C PHE A 295 -5.99 2.54 -19.67
N VAL A 296 -6.56 2.38 -20.87
CA VAL A 296 -7.80 1.61 -21.05
C VAL A 296 -7.47 0.15 -20.73
N VAL A 297 -8.03 -0.40 -19.65
CA VAL A 297 -8.02 -1.85 -19.46
C VAL A 297 -8.91 -2.41 -20.56
N PRO A 298 -8.40 -3.26 -21.47
CA PRO A 298 -9.30 -3.99 -22.35
C PRO A 298 -10.30 -4.74 -21.47
N PRO A 299 -11.62 -4.65 -21.73
CA PRO A 299 -12.59 -5.38 -20.94
C PRO A 299 -12.18 -6.85 -20.87
N PRO A 300 -12.40 -7.54 -19.73
CA PRO A 300 -12.13 -8.98 -19.66
C PRO A 300 -12.79 -9.65 -20.87
N PRO A 301 -12.11 -10.59 -21.55
CA PRO A 301 -12.64 -11.21 -22.75
C PRO A 301 -14.04 -11.73 -22.44
N GLU A 302 -14.98 -11.40 -23.32
CA GLU A 302 -16.37 -11.79 -23.13
C GLU A 302 -16.42 -13.32 -23.01
N ARG A 303 -17.34 -13.85 -22.19
CA ARG A 303 -17.40 -15.29 -21.92
C ARG A 303 -17.44 -16.11 -23.22
N ASP A 304 -18.06 -15.54 -24.24
CA ASP A 304 -18.19 -16.11 -25.57
C ASP A 304 -16.85 -16.15 -26.33
N ASP A 305 -15.97 -15.16 -26.15
CA ASP A 305 -14.62 -15.16 -26.72
C ASP A 305 -13.74 -16.23 -26.07
N VAL A 306 -13.83 -16.37 -24.73
CA VAL A 306 -13.11 -17.43 -24.01
C VAL A 306 -13.60 -18.81 -24.44
N LEU A 307 -14.91 -19.00 -24.59
CA LEU A 307 -15.50 -20.24 -25.08
C LEU A 307 -15.09 -20.54 -26.53
N ARG A 308 -15.03 -19.53 -27.41
CA ARG A 308 -14.58 -19.68 -28.81
C ARG A 308 -13.11 -20.06 -28.91
N VAL A 309 -12.24 -19.42 -28.14
CA VAL A 309 -10.80 -19.74 -28.13
C VAL A 309 -10.57 -21.14 -27.54
N ALA A 310 -11.28 -21.50 -26.46
CA ALA A 310 -11.18 -22.83 -25.87
C ALA A 310 -11.72 -23.93 -26.81
N THR A 311 -12.83 -23.69 -27.51
CA THR A 311 -13.38 -24.64 -28.49
C THR A 311 -12.50 -24.76 -29.73
N GLN A 312 -11.90 -23.68 -30.22
CA GLN A 312 -10.93 -23.72 -31.33
C GLN A 312 -9.66 -24.48 -30.95
N ALA A 313 -9.12 -24.26 -29.75
CA ALA A 313 -7.97 -25.00 -29.24
C ALA A 313 -8.30 -26.49 -29.05
N ALA A 314 -9.48 -26.81 -28.49
CA ALA A 314 -9.93 -28.19 -28.35
C ALA A 314 -10.11 -28.88 -29.71
N ALA A 315 -10.72 -28.20 -30.68
CA ALA A 315 -10.88 -28.72 -32.04
C ALA A 315 -9.55 -28.94 -32.76
N ALA A 316 -8.56 -28.05 -32.56
CA ALA A 316 -7.21 -28.22 -33.11
C ALA A 316 -6.45 -29.38 -32.49
N SER A 317 -6.74 -29.72 -31.22
CA SER A 317 -6.13 -30.86 -30.52
C SER A 317 -6.83 -32.20 -30.77
N TRP A 318 -8.02 -32.19 -31.37
CA TRP A 318 -8.81 -33.40 -31.61
C TRP A 318 -8.35 -34.12 -32.87
N VAL A 319 -7.30 -34.94 -32.74
CA VAL A 319 -6.97 -35.94 -33.75
C VAL A 319 -7.98 -37.08 -33.61
N VAL A 320 -8.85 -37.24 -34.61
CA VAL A 320 -9.73 -38.41 -34.70
C VAL A 320 -8.81 -39.64 -34.79
N PRO A 321 -8.85 -40.58 -33.83
CA PRO A 321 -8.10 -41.81 -33.99
C PRO A 321 -8.66 -42.52 -35.22
N GLU A 322 -7.82 -42.65 -36.24
CA GLU A 322 -8.14 -43.39 -37.45
C GLU A 322 -8.55 -44.79 -37.01
N ARG A 323 -9.81 -45.13 -37.29
CA ARG A 323 -10.36 -46.44 -36.95
C ARG A 323 -9.51 -47.45 -37.72
N VAL A 324 -8.61 -48.13 -37.02
CA VAL A 324 -7.90 -49.28 -37.58
C VAL A 324 -8.99 -50.31 -37.87
N VAL A 325 -9.45 -50.34 -39.12
CA VAL A 325 -10.25 -51.44 -39.64
C VAL A 325 -9.29 -52.62 -39.71
N THR A 326 -9.25 -53.40 -38.63
CA THR A 326 -8.61 -54.70 -38.67
C THR A 326 -9.51 -55.58 -39.52
N ASP A 327 -9.09 -55.87 -40.75
CA ASP A 327 -9.65 -56.93 -41.62
C ASP A 327 -9.33 -58.33 -41.05
N ASP A 328 -9.65 -58.55 -39.78
CA ASP A 328 -9.47 -59.83 -39.11
C ASP A 328 -10.84 -60.51 -38.97
N PRO A 329 -11.15 -61.54 -39.77
CA PRO A 329 -12.46 -62.17 -39.82
C PRO A 329 -12.83 -62.97 -38.55
N GLU A 330 -11.97 -63.01 -37.53
CA GLU A 330 -12.15 -63.86 -36.36
C GLU A 330 -12.88 -63.20 -35.17
N LEU A 331 -13.19 -61.91 -35.24
CA LEU A 331 -13.81 -61.13 -34.13
C LEU A 331 -15.24 -60.65 -34.38
N ALA A 332 -15.94 -61.21 -35.37
CA ALA A 332 -17.36 -60.90 -35.57
C ALA A 332 -18.22 -61.39 -34.38
N PRO A 333 -19.01 -60.52 -33.71
CA PRO A 333 -19.86 -60.95 -32.62
C PRO A 333 -20.96 -61.89 -33.13
N LYS A 334 -21.00 -63.12 -32.61
CA LYS A 334 -22.07 -64.08 -32.91
C LYS A 334 -23.43 -63.53 -32.47
N PRO A 335 -24.49 -63.67 -33.28
CA PRO A 335 -25.83 -63.21 -32.91
C PRO A 335 -26.34 -64.03 -31.71
N LYS A 336 -26.80 -63.34 -30.65
CA LYS A 336 -27.47 -63.95 -29.50
C LYS A 336 -28.78 -64.60 -29.97
N SER A 337 -28.99 -65.88 -29.63
CA SER A 337 -30.29 -66.54 -29.80
C SER A 337 -31.34 -65.84 -28.93
N GLN A 338 -32.47 -65.48 -29.54
CA GLN A 338 -33.66 -65.06 -28.81
C GLN A 338 -34.44 -66.33 -28.46
N ASP A 339 -34.19 -66.88 -27.28
CA ASP A 339 -35.05 -67.91 -26.70
C ASP A 339 -36.14 -67.27 -25.83
N GLY A 340 -37.37 -67.36 -26.33
CA GLY A 340 -38.57 -67.72 -25.57
C GLY A 340 -39.01 -66.84 -24.40
N VAL A 341 -39.99 -65.96 -24.66
CA VAL A 341 -41.06 -65.68 -23.69
C VAL A 341 -42.40 -65.67 -24.43
N LYS A 342 -43.19 -66.72 -24.24
CA LYS A 342 -44.65 -66.73 -24.45
C LYS A 342 -45.31 -67.18 -23.15
N SER A 343 -46.31 -66.37 -22.75
CA SER A 343 -47.47 -66.65 -21.88
C SER A 343 -47.25 -67.35 -20.55
#